data_AF-A0A8J2JBG8-F1
#
_entry.id   AF-A0A8J2JBG8-F1
#
_cell.length_a   1.000
_cell.length_b   1.000
_cell.length_c   1.000
_cell.angle_alpha   90.00
_cell.angle_beta   90.00
_cell.angle_gamma   90.00
#
_symmetry.space_group_name_H-M   'P 1'
#
loop_
_entity.id
_entity.type
_entity.pdbx_description
1 polymer ?
#
loop_
_entity_poly.entity_id
_entity_poly.type
_entity_poly.pdbx_seq_one_letter_code
_entity_poly.pdbx_strand_id
1 'polypeptide(L)'
;MYTATHLRKQDAGIIRIGYETGIGLMIPPSTSNYIVAGPCSATCTEDRVPDDGIQVFTLILHSHLAGRRMKLQILKGDHLTFECTYDSSHLTPPAAIRGGLSTRREICIAFLMYYPRMSRLDNWESSFYEETNLLKKLGIEGTDKFVILNVINL
;
A
#
# COMPACT_ATOMS: atom_id res chain seq x y z
N MET A 1 -26.27 5.39 6.90
CA MET A 1 -25.97 4.18 6.11
C MET A 1 -27.27 3.73 5.45
N TYR A 2 -27.32 3.67 4.12
CA TYR A 2 -28.50 3.21 3.39
C TYR A 2 -28.32 1.73 3.04
N THR A 3 -29.31 0.89 3.39
CA THR A 3 -29.26 -0.56 3.15
C THR A 3 -30.37 -0.98 2.20
N ALA A 4 -30.10 -2.00 1.39
CA ALA A 4 -31.09 -2.62 0.52
C ALA A 4 -31.76 -3.80 1.24
N THR A 5 -33.02 -4.08 0.90
CA THR A 5 -33.77 -5.23 1.43
C THR A 5 -33.47 -6.54 0.71
N HIS A 6 -32.77 -6.48 -0.43
CA HIS A 6 -32.31 -7.63 -1.21
C HIS A 6 -30.84 -7.45 -1.57
N LEU A 7 -30.13 -8.57 -1.71
CA LEU A 7 -28.73 -8.57 -2.11
C LEU A 7 -28.59 -8.18 -3.58
N ARG A 8 -27.51 -7.45 -3.89
CA ARG A 8 -27.12 -7.15 -5.27
C ARG A 8 -26.37 -8.34 -5.86
N LYS A 9 -26.21 -8.35 -7.19
CA LYS A 9 -25.52 -9.43 -7.91
C LYS A 9 -24.06 -9.62 -7.49
N GLN A 10 -23.38 -8.53 -7.12
CA GLN A 10 -21.95 -8.54 -6.81
C GLN A 10 -21.71 -7.91 -5.45
N ASP A 11 -20.89 -8.57 -4.65
CA ASP A 11 -20.31 -7.99 -3.45
C ASP A 11 -19.07 -7.18 -3.80
N ALA A 12 -18.94 -6.00 -3.19
CA ALA A 12 -17.79 -5.13 -3.37
C ALA A 12 -16.77 -5.29 -2.25
N GLY A 13 -15.48 -5.24 -2.59
CA GLY A 13 -14.35 -5.20 -1.67
C GLY A 13 -13.56 -3.89 -1.78
N ILE A 14 -12.62 -3.69 -0.86
CA ILE A 14 -11.68 -2.55 -0.88
C ILE A 14 -10.25 -3.10 -0.72
N ILE A 15 -9.43 -3.01 -1.76
CA ILE A 15 -8.00 -3.26 -1.69
C ILE A 15 -7.29 -1.99 -1.22
N ARG A 16 -6.32 -2.15 -0.31
CA ARG A 16 -5.38 -1.09 0.08
C ARG A 16 -3.99 -1.41 -0.44
N ILE A 17 -3.38 -0.49 -1.18
CA ILE A 17 -1.99 -0.59 -1.67
C ILE A 17 -1.18 0.63 -1.23
N GLY A 18 0.10 0.42 -0.91
CA GLY A 18 1.04 1.48 -0.52
C GLY A 18 1.57 1.35 0.92
N TYR A 19 1.83 2.48 1.57
CA TYR A 19 2.40 2.60 2.92
C TYR A 19 1.51 3.46 3.84
N GLU A 20 0.95 2.88 4.90
CA GLU A 20 0.20 3.61 5.92
C GLU A 20 1.07 3.94 7.16
N THR A 21 1.55 2.91 7.85
CA THR A 21 2.41 3.10 9.03
C THR A 21 3.59 2.15 8.94
N GLY A 22 4.78 2.67 8.65
CA GLY A 22 5.97 1.83 8.65
C GLY A 22 7.24 2.58 8.31
N ILE A 23 8.38 1.94 8.60
CA ILE A 23 9.71 2.50 8.35
C ILE A 23 10.04 2.64 6.85
N GLY A 24 9.29 1.98 5.97
CA GLY A 24 9.43 2.10 4.51
C GLY A 24 9.07 3.49 3.96
N LEU A 25 8.36 4.32 4.73
CA LEU A 25 8.02 5.69 4.35
C LEU A 25 8.84 6.70 5.17
N MET A 26 9.95 7.15 4.61
CA MET A 26 10.76 8.25 5.15
C MET A 26 11.11 9.23 4.03
N ILE A 27 10.65 10.47 4.18
CA ILE A 27 10.91 11.56 3.24
C ILE A 27 12.06 12.41 3.82
N PRO A 28 13.20 12.53 3.11
CA PRO A 28 14.32 13.34 3.56
C PRO A 28 13.96 14.83 3.71
N PRO A 29 14.69 15.59 4.54
CA PRO A 29 14.53 17.04 4.62
C PRO A 29 14.92 17.72 3.30
N SER A 30 14.31 18.87 3.01
CA SER A 30 14.71 19.77 1.92
C SER A 30 14.61 19.18 0.50
N THR A 31 13.66 18.28 0.25
CA THR A 31 13.42 17.69 -1.07
C THR A 31 12.16 18.26 -1.71
N SER A 32 12.15 18.52 -3.02
CA SER A 32 10.97 19.07 -3.71
C SER A 32 10.19 18.04 -4.54
N ASN A 33 10.78 16.88 -4.80
CA ASN A 33 10.24 15.84 -5.68
C ASN A 33 10.69 14.44 -5.24
N TYR A 34 10.50 14.10 -3.97
CA TYR A 34 10.86 12.79 -3.46
C TYR A 34 9.75 11.78 -3.76
N ILE A 35 10.08 10.68 -4.43
CA ILE A 35 9.11 9.67 -4.87
C ILE A 35 9.21 8.45 -3.96
N VAL A 36 8.06 8.00 -3.47
CA VAL A 36 7.90 6.72 -2.77
C VAL A 36 6.94 5.87 -3.58
N ALA A 37 7.29 4.60 -3.79
CA ALA A 37 6.52 3.65 -4.58
C ALA A 37 6.20 2.43 -3.73
N GLY A 38 4.91 2.11 -3.56
CA GLY A 38 4.44 0.86 -2.95
C GLY A 38 4.05 -0.15 -4.02
N PRO A 39 4.90 -1.14 -4.31
CA PRO A 39 4.61 -2.16 -5.32
C PRO A 39 3.81 -3.33 -4.75
N CYS A 40 2.98 -3.91 -5.60
CA CYS A 40 2.50 -5.29 -5.52
C CYS A 40 3.01 -5.99 -6.78
N SER A 41 3.98 -6.90 -6.60
CA SER A 41 4.60 -7.65 -7.71
C SER A 41 3.59 -8.53 -8.45
N ALA A 42 3.99 -9.03 -9.63
CA ALA A 42 3.19 -10.01 -10.36
C ALA A 42 2.82 -11.23 -9.49
N THR A 43 3.77 -11.72 -8.67
CA THR A 43 3.51 -12.78 -7.69
C THR A 43 2.50 -12.34 -6.62
N CYS A 44 2.57 -11.09 -6.15
CA CYS A 44 1.61 -10.55 -5.18
C CYS A 44 0.19 -10.53 -5.74
N THR A 45 0.01 -10.16 -7.03
CA THR A 45 -1.28 -10.21 -7.70
C THR A 45 -1.73 -11.63 -8.02
N GLU A 46 -0.84 -12.51 -8.48
CA GLU A 46 -1.14 -13.92 -8.74
C GLU A 46 -1.60 -14.67 -7.47
N ASP A 47 -0.97 -14.38 -6.32
CA ASP A 47 -1.35 -15.00 -5.04
C ASP A 47 -2.71 -14.51 -4.49
N ARG A 48 -3.14 -13.32 -4.89
CA ARG A 48 -4.25 -12.59 -4.24
C ARG A 48 -5.46 -12.36 -5.11
N VAL A 49 -5.29 -12.26 -6.42
CA VAL A 49 -6.34 -12.01 -7.40
C VAL A 49 -6.77 -13.34 -8.02
N PRO A 50 -8.08 -13.64 -8.10
CA PRO A 50 -8.59 -14.79 -8.83
C PRO A 50 -8.16 -14.81 -10.30
N ASP A 51 -8.09 -15.99 -10.90
CA ASP A 51 -7.75 -16.16 -12.33
C ASP A 51 -8.75 -15.46 -13.27
N ASP A 52 -10.02 -15.31 -12.86
CA ASP A 52 -11.05 -14.56 -13.58
C ASP A 52 -11.00 -13.04 -13.34
N GLY A 53 -10.07 -12.59 -12.50
CA GLY A 53 -9.76 -11.20 -12.25
C GLY A 53 -10.76 -10.48 -11.35
N ILE A 54 -10.58 -9.16 -11.25
CA ILE A 54 -11.47 -8.24 -10.56
C ILE A 54 -11.73 -7.00 -11.41
N GLN A 55 -12.87 -6.36 -11.19
CA GLN A 55 -13.21 -5.08 -11.77
C GLN A 55 -13.10 -3.97 -10.74
N VAL A 56 -12.10 -3.11 -10.89
CA VAL A 56 -11.94 -1.88 -10.09
C VAL A 56 -12.86 -0.82 -10.67
N PHE A 57 -13.74 -0.25 -9.83
CA PHE A 57 -14.70 0.77 -10.25
C PHE A 57 -14.47 2.13 -9.60
N THR A 58 -13.72 2.18 -8.49
CA THR A 58 -13.35 3.44 -7.82
C THR A 58 -11.92 3.37 -7.33
N LEU A 59 -11.21 4.49 -7.45
CA LEU A 59 -9.88 4.70 -6.90
C LEU A 59 -9.90 5.96 -6.02
N ILE A 60 -9.48 5.82 -4.76
CA ILE A 60 -9.32 6.94 -3.83
C ILE A 60 -7.85 7.02 -3.45
N LEU A 61 -7.22 8.16 -3.70
CA LEU A 61 -5.81 8.41 -3.42
C LEU A 61 -5.68 9.21 -2.11
N HIS A 62 -4.74 8.84 -1.25
CA HIS A 62 -4.59 9.48 0.05
C HIS A 62 -3.12 9.68 0.46
N SER A 63 -2.84 10.89 0.92
CA SER A 63 -1.57 11.38 1.48
C SER A 63 -1.86 12.59 2.39
N HIS A 64 -0.88 13.06 3.15
CA HIS A 64 -0.98 14.23 4.03
C HIS A 64 -0.34 15.49 3.39
N LEU A 65 0.22 16.38 4.22
CA LEU A 65 0.55 17.77 3.89
C LEU A 65 1.71 17.95 2.88
N ALA A 66 2.66 17.03 2.87
CA ALA A 66 3.79 17.04 1.95
C ALA A 66 3.47 16.38 0.60
N GLY A 67 2.35 15.68 0.48
CA GLY A 67 1.91 15.06 -0.77
C GLY A 67 1.69 16.10 -1.89
N ARG A 68 2.16 15.80 -3.10
CA ARG A 68 2.02 16.67 -4.29
C ARG A 68 1.39 15.97 -5.48
N ARG A 69 1.78 14.73 -5.74
CA ARG A 69 1.28 13.93 -6.87
C ARG A 69 1.14 12.48 -6.45
N MET A 70 0.11 11.81 -6.95
CA MET A 70 -0.13 10.40 -6.70
C MET A 70 -0.56 9.74 -8.00
N LYS A 71 -0.06 8.54 -8.29
CA LYS A 71 -0.47 7.75 -9.46
C LYS A 71 -0.45 6.25 -9.15
N LEU A 72 -1.43 5.54 -9.67
CA LEU A 72 -1.45 4.08 -9.72
C LEU A 72 -1.07 3.65 -11.14
N GLN A 73 -0.16 2.69 -11.27
CA GLN A 73 0.28 2.14 -12.54
C GLN A 73 0.09 0.61 -12.54
N ILE A 74 -0.41 0.09 -13.66
CA ILE A 74 -0.49 -1.33 -13.95
C ILE A 74 0.60 -1.64 -14.97
N LEU A 75 1.53 -2.53 -14.63
CA LEU A 75 2.65 -2.94 -15.46
C LEU A 75 2.43 -4.37 -15.98
N LYS A 76 3.37 -4.88 -16.78
CA LYS A 76 3.28 -6.24 -17.34
C LYS A 76 3.21 -7.30 -16.23
N GLY A 77 2.39 -8.33 -16.46
CA GLY A 77 2.15 -9.40 -15.48
C GLY A 77 1.36 -8.93 -14.26
N ASP A 78 0.49 -7.94 -14.45
CA ASP A 78 -0.38 -7.35 -13.42
C ASP A 78 0.35 -6.76 -12.20
N HIS A 79 1.65 -6.48 -12.33
CA HIS A 79 2.39 -5.74 -11.32
C HIS A 79 1.76 -4.35 -11.12
N LEU A 80 1.29 -4.07 -9.91
CA LEU A 80 0.75 -2.77 -9.54
C LEU A 80 1.80 -1.94 -8.81
N THR A 81 1.92 -0.66 -9.16
CA THR A 81 2.76 0.28 -8.42
C THR A 81 1.94 1.51 -8.07
N PHE A 82 1.86 1.82 -6.78
CA PHE A 82 1.31 3.09 -6.31
C PHE A 82 2.42 4.05 -5.91
N GLU A 83 2.54 5.16 -6.62
CA GLU A 83 3.58 6.17 -6.38
C GLU A 83 3.00 7.44 -5.78
N CYS A 84 3.68 7.97 -4.75
CA CYS A 84 3.45 9.28 -4.17
C CYS A 84 4.70 10.14 -4.31
N THR A 85 4.52 11.39 -4.76
CA THR A 85 5.56 12.41 -4.82
C THR A 85 5.35 13.41 -3.69
N TYR A 86 6.42 13.68 -2.95
CA TYR A 86 6.45 14.56 -1.80
C TYR A 86 7.37 15.76 -1.99
N ASP A 87 7.03 16.82 -1.28
CA ASP A 87 7.83 18.04 -1.15
C ASP A 87 7.96 18.42 0.32
N SER A 88 9.19 18.34 0.84
CA SER A 88 9.61 18.75 2.18
C SER A 88 10.48 20.03 2.17
N SER A 89 10.63 20.69 1.03
CA SER A 89 11.50 21.87 0.86
C SER A 89 11.04 23.11 1.63
N HIS A 90 9.75 23.15 1.97
CA HIS A 90 9.11 24.25 2.69
C HIS A 90 9.24 24.13 4.21
N LEU A 91 9.78 23.03 4.75
CA LEU A 91 9.89 22.83 6.20
C LEU A 91 11.03 23.67 6.79
N THR A 92 10.71 24.44 7.83
CA THR A 92 11.67 25.25 8.60
C THR A 92 11.47 25.00 10.10
N PRO A 93 12.47 24.44 10.82
CA PRO A 93 13.76 23.96 10.30
C PRO A 93 13.58 22.73 9.39
N PRO A 94 14.55 22.45 8.50
CA PRO A 94 14.54 21.23 7.71
C PRO A 94 14.42 19.98 8.60
N ALA A 95 13.46 19.12 8.31
CA ALA A 95 13.22 17.89 9.06
C ALA A 95 12.78 16.75 8.13
N ALA A 96 13.17 15.53 8.48
CA ALA A 96 12.67 14.33 7.81
C ALA A 96 11.21 14.07 8.23
N ILE A 97 10.35 13.73 7.27
CA ILE A 97 8.97 13.33 7.53
C ILE A 97 8.91 11.81 7.54
N ARG A 98 8.35 11.25 8.61
CA ARG A 98 8.19 9.80 8.77
C ARG A 98 6.77 9.37 8.41
N GLY A 99 6.62 8.12 8.03
CA GLY A 99 5.35 7.44 7.88
C GLY A 99 4.53 7.49 9.19
N GLY A 100 3.21 7.68 9.08
CA GLY A 100 2.29 7.57 10.21
C GLY A 100 1.00 8.35 10.07
N LEU A 101 0.08 8.10 11.00
CA LEU A 101 -1.32 8.57 10.95
C LEU A 101 -1.55 10.06 11.28
N SER A 102 -0.51 10.78 11.73
CA SER A 102 -0.63 12.22 12.01
C SER A 102 -0.53 13.02 10.72
N THR A 103 -1.25 14.13 10.61
CA THR A 103 -1.14 15.06 9.46
C THR A 103 0.27 15.64 9.25
N ARG A 104 1.11 15.67 10.30
CA ARG A 104 2.53 16.08 10.22
C ARG A 104 3.48 14.93 9.84
N ARG A 105 2.96 13.72 9.83
CA ARG A 105 3.58 12.52 9.26
C ARG A 105 2.97 12.30 7.89
N GLU A 106 3.47 11.31 7.16
CA GLU A 106 2.95 11.00 5.82
C GLU A 106 2.41 9.59 5.71
N ILE A 107 1.54 9.42 4.73
CA ILE A 107 1.07 8.13 4.24
C ILE A 107 1.05 8.19 2.72
N CYS A 108 1.17 7.03 2.08
CA CYS A 108 1.07 6.85 0.64
C CYS A 108 0.14 5.68 0.39
N ILE A 109 -1.18 5.89 0.39
CA ILE A 109 -2.12 4.78 0.16
C ILE A 109 -3.15 5.08 -0.91
N ALA A 110 -3.51 4.04 -1.66
CA ALA A 110 -4.65 4.04 -2.55
C ALA A 110 -5.66 2.98 -2.12
N PHE A 111 -6.94 3.35 -2.15
CA PHE A 111 -8.07 2.47 -1.93
C PHE A 111 -8.72 2.15 -3.27
N LEU A 112 -8.64 0.88 -3.67
CA LEU A 112 -9.26 0.37 -4.88
C LEU A 112 -10.56 -0.32 -4.48
N MET A 113 -11.69 0.23 -4.88
CA MET A 113 -12.98 -0.46 -4.70
C MET A 113 -13.24 -1.35 -5.90
N TYR A 114 -13.55 -2.61 -5.65
CA TYR A 114 -13.60 -3.63 -6.69
C TYR A 114 -14.73 -4.64 -6.46
N TYR A 115 -15.04 -5.43 -7.49
CA TYR A 115 -15.87 -6.64 -7.41
C TYR A 115 -15.39 -7.69 -8.42
N PRO A 116 -15.71 -8.99 -8.25
CA PRO A 116 -16.35 -9.60 -7.08
C PRO A 116 -15.45 -9.54 -5.85
N ARG A 117 -16.03 -9.40 -4.66
CA ARG A 117 -15.29 -9.41 -3.39
C ARG A 117 -14.54 -10.73 -3.21
N MET A 118 -13.25 -10.64 -2.92
CA MET A 118 -12.40 -11.79 -2.64
C MET A 118 -12.52 -12.22 -1.16
N SER A 119 -12.24 -13.50 -0.88
CA SER A 119 -12.22 -14.05 0.49
C SER A 119 -10.86 -13.96 1.18
N ARG A 120 -9.79 -13.62 0.44
CA ARG A 120 -8.42 -13.45 0.94
C ARG A 120 -8.17 -12.02 1.44
N LEU A 121 -7.13 -11.84 2.26
CA LEU A 121 -6.82 -10.55 2.89
C LEU A 121 -6.65 -9.45 1.83
N ASP A 122 -7.46 -8.39 1.92
CA ASP A 122 -7.51 -7.27 0.98
C ASP A 122 -6.38 -6.23 1.17
N ASN A 123 -5.44 -6.48 2.08
CA ASN A 123 -4.29 -5.59 2.30
C ASN A 123 -3.11 -5.99 1.42
N TRP A 124 -2.81 -5.15 0.43
CA TRP A 124 -1.63 -5.27 -0.44
C TRP A 124 -0.59 -4.24 -0.04
N GLU A 125 -0.61 -3.82 1.23
CA GLU A 125 0.34 -2.84 1.74
C GLU A 125 1.76 -3.38 1.65
N SER A 126 2.60 -2.60 0.96
CA SER A 126 4.03 -2.85 0.82
C SER A 126 4.78 -2.61 2.14
N SER A 127 4.16 -1.92 3.10
CA SER A 127 4.71 -1.63 4.43
C SER A 127 5.21 -2.90 5.12
N PHE A 128 4.38 -3.94 5.23
CA PHE A 128 4.75 -5.20 5.93
C PHE A 128 5.89 -5.98 5.27
N TYR A 129 6.02 -5.93 3.94
CA TYR A 129 7.06 -6.66 3.20
C TYR A 129 8.44 -5.98 3.27
N GLU A 130 8.48 -4.66 3.47
CA GLU A 130 9.74 -3.91 3.45
C GLU A 130 10.34 -3.68 4.85
N GLU A 131 9.55 -3.63 5.93
CA GLU A 131 10.11 -3.46 7.28
C GLU A 131 11.11 -4.58 7.62
N THR A 132 10.78 -5.83 7.29
CA THR A 132 11.64 -6.99 7.57
C THR A 132 12.95 -6.98 6.77
N ASN A 133 12.93 -6.42 5.55
CA ASN A 133 14.11 -6.34 4.68
C ASN A 133 14.97 -5.11 4.97
N LEU A 134 14.37 -3.99 5.40
CA LEU A 134 15.09 -2.79 5.79
C LEU A 134 15.81 -2.97 7.13
N LEU A 135 15.18 -3.62 8.11
CA LEU A 135 15.83 -3.95 9.39
C LEU A 135 17.04 -4.88 9.20
N LYS A 136 16.92 -5.86 8.29
CA LYS A 136 18.04 -6.71 7.85
C LYS A 136 19.17 -5.88 7.22
N LYS A 137 18.86 -4.90 6.35
CA LYS A 137 19.85 -4.00 5.74
C LYS A 137 20.50 -3.03 6.74
N LEU A 138 19.81 -2.70 7.84
CA LEU A 138 20.32 -1.84 8.91
C LEU A 138 21.09 -2.61 10.00
N GLY A 139 21.32 -3.92 9.81
CA GLY A 139 22.10 -4.74 10.74
C GLY A 139 21.38 -5.06 12.06
N ILE A 140 20.05 -4.91 12.10
CA ILE A 140 19.23 -5.22 13.27
C ILE A 140 18.72 -6.66 13.13
N GLU A 141 19.40 -7.60 13.77
CA GLU A 141 18.94 -8.98 13.94
C GLU A 141 17.97 -9.04 15.13
N GLY A 142 16.71 -9.42 14.92
CA GLY A 142 15.82 -9.69 16.07
C GLY A 142 14.31 -9.52 15.92
N THR A 143 13.69 -9.76 14.77
CA THR A 143 12.23 -9.92 14.73
C THR A 143 11.82 -11.12 13.88
N ASP A 144 12.06 -12.31 14.42
CA ASP A 144 11.31 -13.49 14.01
C ASP A 144 9.92 -13.47 14.66
N LYS A 145 8.89 -13.38 13.82
CA LYS A 145 7.73 -14.30 13.77
C LYS A 145 6.59 -13.66 12.98
N PHE A 146 6.24 -14.25 11.84
CA PHE A 146 4.93 -14.84 11.58
C PHE A 146 5.04 -15.74 10.34
N VAL A 147 5.06 -17.05 10.60
CA VAL A 147 4.86 -18.11 9.61
C VAL A 147 3.38 -18.47 9.67
N ILE A 148 2.68 -18.43 8.54
CA ILE A 148 1.51 -19.30 8.31
C ILE A 148 1.67 -19.91 6.91
N LEU A 149 2.29 -21.09 6.87
CA LEU A 149 2.07 -22.09 5.83
C LEU A 149 1.65 -23.37 6.55
N ASN A 150 0.37 -23.73 6.48
CA ASN A 150 -0.05 -25.12 6.65
C ASN A 150 0.04 -25.77 5.27
N VAL A 151 1.07 -26.58 5.07
CA VAL A 151 1.15 -27.54 3.96
C VAL A 151 0.28 -28.74 4.37
N ILE A 152 -0.72 -29.06 3.57
CA ILE A 152 -1.44 -30.34 3.64
C ILE A 152 -0.69 -31.33 2.73
N ASN A 153 -0.45 -32.52 3.27
CA ASN A 153 0.32 -33.66 2.74
C ASN A 153 0.07 -34.02 1.26
N LEU A 154 1.18 -34.35 0.57
CA LEU A 154 1.34 -35.55 -0.27
C LEU A 154 2.72 -36.16 -0.01
#